data_AF-A0A7X9SQQ9-F1
#
_entry.id   AF-A0A7X9SQQ9-F1
#
_cell.length_a   1.000
_cell.length_b   1.000
_cell.length_c   1.000
_cell.angle_alpha   90.00
_cell.angle_beta   90.00
_cell.angle_gamma   90.00
#
_symmetry.space_group_name_H-M   'P 1'
#
loop_
_entity.id
_entity.type
_entity.pdbx_description
1 polymer ?
#
loop_
_entity_poly.entity_id
_entity_poly.type
_entity_poly.pdbx_seq_one_letter_code
_entity_poly.pdbx_strand_id
1 'polypeptide(L)'
;MNFLERLNKYMEDNKLRQIDLAQKCNMNKSYISGVLSDKRTPNIEFLTALSNMSGKSINWWLYGTEQRENLAALNELIELFMANGDIKEDGTYDDDTFEMLRTMMNKEIKVKAQNKKA
;
A
#
# COMPACT_ATOMS: atom_id res chain seq x y z
N MET A 1 12.09 6.83 11.07
CA MET A 1 11.91 7.84 10.02
C MET A 1 10.42 8.12 9.88
N ASN A 2 9.97 9.37 9.87
CA ASN A 2 8.58 9.76 9.60
C ASN A 2 8.37 9.98 8.08
N PHE A 3 7.14 10.30 7.66
CA PHE A 3 6.79 10.50 6.25
C PHE A 3 7.65 11.59 5.60
N LEU A 4 7.79 12.75 6.26
CA LEU A 4 8.50 13.90 5.72
C LEU A 4 10.00 13.62 5.58
N GLU A 5 10.61 12.96 6.56
CA GLU A 5 12.00 12.53 6.52
C GLU A 5 12.25 11.55 5.35
N ARG A 6 11.33 10.58 5.13
CA ARG A 6 11.40 9.68 3.97
C ARG A 6 11.31 10.44 2.65
N LEU A 7 10.42 11.43 2.58
CA LEU A 7 10.20 12.22 1.37
C LEU A 7 11.41 13.09 1.04
N ASN A 8 11.96 13.78 2.03
CA ASN A 8 13.17 14.57 1.88
C ASN A 8 14.36 13.70 1.47
N LYS A 9 14.57 12.56 2.14
CA LYS A 9 15.62 11.61 1.76
C LYS A 9 15.45 11.10 0.32
N TYR A 10 14.24 10.73 -0.08
CA TYR A 10 13.97 10.28 -1.44
C TYR A 10 14.27 11.39 -2.47
N MET A 11 13.90 12.64 -2.16
CA MET A 11 14.22 13.78 -3.02
C MET A 11 15.73 13.99 -3.14
N GLU A 12 16.48 13.90 -2.03
CA GLU A 12 17.94 14.01 -2.03
C GLU A 12 18.61 12.89 -2.84
N ASP A 13 18.26 11.63 -2.56
CA ASP A 13 18.82 10.45 -3.21
C ASP A 13 18.58 10.47 -4.74
N ASN A 14 17.47 11.07 -5.18
CA ASN A 14 17.10 11.19 -6.59
C ASN A 14 17.36 12.57 -7.21
N LYS A 15 18.02 13.48 -6.48
CA LYS A 15 18.30 14.86 -6.91
C LYS A 15 17.06 15.62 -7.41
N LEU A 16 15.92 15.37 -6.78
CA LEU A 16 14.64 16.00 -7.12
C LEU A 16 14.47 17.32 -6.38
N ARG A 17 14.10 18.37 -7.09
CA ARG A 17 13.59 19.60 -6.49
C ARG A 17 12.09 19.49 -6.31
N GLN A 18 11.53 20.39 -5.50
CA GLN A 18 10.09 20.49 -5.27
C GLN A 18 9.28 20.58 -6.57
N ILE A 19 9.78 21.32 -7.57
CA ILE A 19 9.11 21.47 -8.87
C ILE A 19 9.11 20.16 -9.67
N ASP A 20 10.18 19.37 -9.56
CA ASP A 20 10.29 18.09 -10.25
C ASP A 20 9.31 17.09 -9.62
N LEU A 21 9.17 17.12 -8.29
CA LEU A 21 8.18 16.31 -7.57
C LEU A 21 6.73 16.71 -7.92
N ALA A 22 6.44 18.01 -7.99
CA ALA A 22 5.14 18.52 -8.41
C ALA A 22 4.77 18.03 -9.82
N GLN A 23 5.71 18.10 -10.77
CA GLN A 23 5.50 17.62 -12.14
C GLN A 23 5.34 16.10 -12.20
N LYS A 24 6.24 15.34 -11.58
CA LYS A 24 6.21 13.87 -11.60
C LYS A 24 4.97 13.28 -10.93
N CYS A 25 4.47 13.92 -9.88
CA CYS A 25 3.26 13.49 -9.18
C CYS A 25 1.97 14.13 -9.70
N ASN A 26 2.04 14.97 -10.75
CA ASN A 26 0.91 15.74 -11.28
C ASN A 26 0.17 16.54 -10.19
N MET A 27 0.94 17.19 -9.30
CA MET A 27 0.43 17.99 -8.18
C MET A 27 0.80 19.46 -8.36
N ASN A 28 -0.03 20.35 -7.83
CA ASN A 28 0.32 21.77 -7.82
C ASN A 28 1.46 22.06 -6.81
N LYS A 29 2.28 23.07 -7.13
CA LYS A 29 3.45 23.45 -6.31
C LYS A 29 3.07 23.82 -4.87
N SER A 30 1.96 24.54 -4.69
CA SER A 30 1.47 24.96 -3.37
C SER A 30 1.11 23.77 -2.48
N TYR A 31 0.54 22.71 -3.06
CA TYR A 31 0.22 21.46 -2.39
C TYR A 31 1.50 20.78 -1.89
N ILE A 32 2.48 20.58 -2.78
CA ILE A 32 3.76 19.97 -2.41
C ILE A 32 4.48 20.82 -1.35
N SER A 33 4.40 22.15 -1.43
CA SER A 33 4.94 23.04 -0.40
C SER A 33 4.26 22.89 0.94
N GLY A 34 2.94 22.73 0.96
CA GLY A 34 2.19 22.45 2.18
C GLY A 34 2.62 21.12 2.81
N VAL A 35 2.82 20.09 1.99
CA VAL A 35 3.26 18.78 2.46
C VAL A 35 4.70 18.80 2.99
N LEU A 36 5.64 19.40 2.25
CA LEU A 36 7.05 19.48 2.67
C LEU A 36 7.27 20.37 3.92
N SER A 37 6.31 21.24 4.23
CA SER A 37 6.35 22.07 5.45
C SER A 37 5.52 21.50 6.59
N ASP A 38 5.02 20.27 6.45
CA ASP A 38 4.15 19.58 7.42
C ASP A 38 2.83 20.33 7.73
N LYS A 39 2.46 21.31 6.90
CA LYS A 39 1.21 22.08 7.02
C LYS A 39 0.02 21.39 6.38
N ARG A 40 0.26 20.32 5.62
CA ARG A 40 -0.77 19.58 4.88
C ARG A 40 -0.44 18.10 4.84
N THR A 41 -1.41 17.28 5.24
CA THR A 41 -1.34 15.82 5.13
C THR A 41 -1.36 15.38 3.66
N PRO A 42 -0.50 14.42 3.26
CA PRO A 42 -0.54 13.85 1.91
C PRO A 42 -1.87 13.14 1.66
N ASN A 43 -2.46 13.34 0.48
CA ASN A 43 -3.70 12.68 0.06
C ASN A 43 -3.39 11.37 -0.66
N ILE A 44 -4.42 10.58 -0.91
CA ILE A 44 -4.26 9.27 -1.54
C ILE A 44 -3.70 9.37 -2.97
N GLU A 45 -4.06 10.42 -3.70
CA GLU A 45 -3.56 10.66 -5.06
C GLU A 45 -2.04 10.89 -5.04
N PHE A 46 -1.54 11.69 -4.10
CA PHE A 46 -0.11 11.97 -3.96
C PHE A 46 0.65 10.73 -3.50
N LEU A 47 0.12 10.01 -2.52
CA LEU A 47 0.71 8.75 -2.04
C LEU A 47 0.77 7.70 -3.14
N THR A 48 -0.26 7.61 -3.98
CA THR A 48 -0.30 6.71 -5.14
C THR A 48 0.74 7.12 -6.18
N ALA A 49 0.87 8.41 -6.47
CA ALA A 49 1.88 8.91 -7.41
C ALA A 49 3.31 8.66 -6.91
N LEU A 50 3.56 8.89 -5.62
CA LEU A 50 4.83 8.54 -4.97
C LEU A 50 5.11 7.04 -5.07
N SER A 51 4.11 6.20 -4.82
CA SER A 51 4.25 4.74 -4.91
C SER A 51 4.64 4.30 -6.32
N ASN A 52 3.96 4.82 -7.34
CA ASN A 52 4.24 4.49 -8.74
C ASN A 52 5.64 4.95 -9.17
N MET A 53 6.08 6.12 -8.71
CA MET A 53 7.38 6.69 -9.07
C MET A 53 8.55 6.01 -8.34
N SER A 54 8.37 5.64 -7.06
CA SER A 54 9.46 5.09 -6.24
C SER A 54 9.49 3.57 -6.21
N GLY A 55 8.43 2.89 -6.64
CA GLY A 55 8.27 1.45 -6.49
C GLY A 55 8.05 1.00 -5.03
N LYS A 56 7.87 1.95 -4.09
CA LYS A 56 7.58 1.68 -2.67
C LYS A 56 6.07 1.64 -2.46
N SER A 57 5.58 0.83 -1.53
CA SER A 57 4.16 0.85 -1.19
C SER A 57 3.77 2.15 -0.47
N ILE A 58 2.47 2.48 -0.52
CA ILE A 58 1.91 3.58 0.29
C ILE A 58 2.17 3.35 1.78
N ASN A 59 2.14 2.10 2.24
CA ASN A 59 2.45 1.77 3.63
C ASN A 59 3.88 2.10 3.99
N TRP A 60 4.85 1.81 3.11
CA TRP A 60 6.22 2.21 3.35
C TRP A 60 6.36 3.73 3.49
N TRP A 61 5.63 4.49 2.68
CA TRP A 61 5.60 5.94 2.78
C TRP A 61 5.02 6.43 4.11
N LEU A 62 3.92 5.85 4.58
CA LEU A 62 3.25 6.28 5.82
C LEU A 62 3.93 5.77 7.09
N TYR A 63 4.37 4.52 7.10
CA TYR A 63 4.79 3.80 8.31
C TYR A 63 6.24 3.34 8.26
N GLY A 64 6.88 3.33 7.09
CA GLY A 64 8.27 2.88 6.93
C GLY A 64 8.41 1.38 6.75
N THR A 65 7.31 0.63 6.68
CA THR A 65 7.28 -0.82 6.47
C THR A 65 6.55 -1.16 5.19
N GLU A 66 7.10 -2.08 4.39
CA GLU A 66 6.41 -2.61 3.19
C GLU A 66 5.30 -3.61 3.57
N GLN A 67 5.31 -4.07 4.82
CA GLN A 67 4.30 -4.99 5.32
C GLN A 67 3.00 -4.24 5.60
N ARG A 68 1.88 -4.82 5.17
CA ARG A 68 0.57 -4.40 5.66
C ARG A 68 0.42 -4.94 7.06
N GLU A 69 0.64 -4.10 8.08
CA GLU A 69 0.52 -4.53 9.48
C GLU A 69 -0.95 -4.74 9.90
N ASN A 70 -1.91 -4.19 9.15
CA ASN A 70 -3.32 -4.44 9.40
C ASN A 70 -3.82 -5.62 8.56
N LEU A 71 -3.68 -6.82 9.13
CA LEU A 71 -4.16 -8.08 8.56
C LEU A 71 -5.45 -8.58 9.24
N ALA A 72 -6.17 -7.76 10.01
CA ALA A 72 -7.28 -8.23 10.84
C ALA A 72 -8.29 -9.13 10.08
N ALA A 73 -8.74 -8.69 8.90
CA ALA A 73 -9.66 -9.49 8.07
C ALA A 73 -9.01 -10.73 7.43
N LEU A 74 -7.69 -10.70 7.18
CA LEU A 74 -6.96 -11.86 6.69
C LEU A 74 -6.71 -12.87 7.83
N ASN A 75 -6.43 -12.40 9.04
CA ASN A 75 -6.19 -13.24 10.21
C ASN A 75 -7.39 -14.16 10.48
N GLU A 76 -8.59 -13.61 10.52
CA GLU A 76 -9.83 -14.40 10.70
C GLU A 76 -9.97 -15.52 9.64
N LEU A 77 -9.62 -15.22 8.39
CA LEU A 77 -9.64 -16.20 7.31
C LEU A 77 -8.56 -17.28 7.51
N ILE A 78 -7.34 -16.89 7.87
CA ILE A 78 -6.25 -17.84 8.11
C ILE A 78 -6.56 -18.72 9.33
N GLU A 79 -7.12 -18.15 10.41
CA GLU A 79 -7.55 -18.89 11.60
C GLU A 79 -8.60 -19.95 11.25
N LEU A 80 -9.57 -19.64 10.38
CA LEU A 80 -10.55 -20.62 9.89
C LEU A 80 -9.88 -21.79 9.16
N PHE A 81 -8.93 -21.50 8.26
CA PHE A 81 -8.21 -22.53 7.50
C PHE A 81 -7.29 -23.37 8.39
N MET A 82 -6.67 -22.75 9.41
CA MET A 82 -5.91 -23.48 10.42
C MET A 82 -6.82 -24.38 11.26
N ALA A 83 -7.99 -23.89 11.68
CA ALA A 83 -8.96 -24.66 12.45
C ALA A 83 -9.51 -25.88 11.67
N ASN A 84 -9.63 -25.75 10.35
CA ASN A 84 -10.04 -26.85 9.46
C ASN A 84 -8.90 -27.84 9.15
N GLY A 85 -7.65 -27.50 9.48
CA GLY A 85 -6.47 -28.30 9.18
C GLY A 85 -5.92 -28.11 7.76
N ASP A 86 -6.46 -27.14 7.00
CA ASP A 86 -6.01 -26.81 5.64
C ASP A 86 -4.65 -26.09 5.66
N ILE A 87 -4.39 -25.30 6.71
CA ILE A 87 -3.10 -24.66 6.99
C ILE A 87 -2.54 -25.21 8.31
N LYS A 88 -1.33 -25.73 8.29
CA LYS A 88 -0.67 -26.27 9.48
C LYS A 88 -0.06 -25.15 10.34
N GLU A 89 0.23 -25.46 11.60
CA GLU A 89 0.88 -24.52 12.54
C GLU A 89 2.27 -24.05 12.07
N ASP A 90 2.96 -24.84 11.26
CA ASP A 90 4.24 -24.48 10.63
C ASP A 90 4.09 -23.57 9.40
N GLY A 91 2.85 -23.20 9.06
CA GLY A 91 2.51 -22.35 7.93
C GLY A 91 2.47 -23.08 6.59
N THR A 92 2.65 -24.41 6.55
CA THR A 92 2.55 -25.18 5.32
C THR A 92 1.09 -25.52 4.98
N TYR A 93 0.80 -25.57 3.68
CA TYR A 93 -0.49 -25.94 3.10
C TYR A 93 -0.26 -26.51 1.70
N ASP A 94 -1.25 -27.21 1.15
CA ASP A 94 -1.16 -27.83 -0.17
C ASP A 94 -1.63 -26.89 -1.30
N ASP A 95 -1.43 -27.34 -2.54
CA ASP A 95 -1.80 -26.59 -3.74
C ASP A 95 -3.33 -26.40 -3.85
N ASP A 96 -4.12 -27.35 -3.36
CA ASP A 96 -5.58 -27.28 -3.36
C ASP A 96 -6.07 -26.15 -2.44
N THR A 97 -5.47 -26.03 -1.24
CA THR A 97 -5.72 -24.94 -0.29
C THR A 97 -5.36 -23.59 -0.90
N PHE A 98 -4.20 -23.51 -1.57
CA PHE A 98 -3.78 -22.30 -2.28
C PHE A 98 -4.78 -21.90 -3.37
N GLU A 99 -5.21 -22.85 -4.19
CA GLU A 99 -6.19 -22.60 -5.27
C GLU A 99 -7.55 -22.18 -4.74
N MET A 100 -7.98 -22.74 -3.60
CA MET A 100 -9.21 -22.32 -2.92
C MET A 100 -9.12 -20.86 -2.44
N LEU A 101 -8.06 -20.50 -1.73
CA LEU A 101 -7.81 -19.13 -1.27
C LEU A 101 -7.77 -18.13 -2.44
N ARG A 102 -7.05 -18.49 -3.51
CA ARG A 102 -6.96 -17.69 -4.74
C ARG A 102 -8.33 -17.47 -5.37
N THR A 103 -9.14 -18.52 -5.44
CA THR A 103 -10.50 -18.46 -6.01
C THR A 103 -11.41 -17.55 -5.20
N MET A 104 -11.40 -17.69 -3.87
CA MET A 104 -12.18 -16.83 -2.97
C MET A 104 -11.79 -15.35 -3.13
N MET A 105 -10.48 -15.07 -3.14
CA MET A 105 -9.97 -13.72 -3.32
C MET A 105 -10.38 -13.11 -4.66
N ASN A 106 -10.22 -13.86 -5.76
CA ASN A 106 -10.59 -13.41 -7.11
C ASN A 106 -12.10 -13.10 -7.23
N LYS A 107 -12.94 -13.92 -6.61
CA LYS A 107 -14.39 -13.69 -6.56
C LYS A 107 -14.71 -12.37 -5.84
N GLU A 108 -14.11 -12.13 -4.68
CA GLU A 108 -14.34 -10.92 -3.90
C GLU A 108 -13.86 -9.66 -4.64
N ILE A 109 -12.68 -9.72 -5.28
CA ILE A 109 -12.18 -8.63 -6.14
C ILE A 109 -13.18 -8.30 -7.24
N LYS A 110 -13.72 -9.33 -7.93
CA LYS A 110 -14.67 -9.13 -9.02
C LYS A 110 -15.95 -8.44 -8.54
N VAL A 111 -16.51 -8.88 -7.42
CA VAL A 111 -17.71 -8.26 -6.81
C VAL A 111 -17.44 -6.79 -6.47
N LYS A 112 -16.33 -6.48 -5.80
CA LYS A 112 -16.00 -5.10 -5.44
C LYS A 112 -15.72 -4.23 -6.66
N ALA A 113 -15.07 -4.77 -7.69
CA ALA A 113 -14.80 -4.03 -8.93
C ALA A 113 -16.09 -3.72 -9.72
N GLN A 114 -17.09 -4.61 -9.68
CA GLN A 114 -18.40 -4.39 -10.27
C GLN A 114 -19.19 -3.33 -9.51
N ASN A 115 -19.19 -3.38 -8.18
CA ASN A 115 -19.91 -2.41 -7.34
C ASN A 115 -19.34 -0.99 -7.39
N LYS A 116 -18.06 -0.82 -7.80
CA LYS A 116 -17.47 0.51 -8.05
C LYS A 116 -17.90 1.15 -9.38
N LYS A 117 -18.53 0.39 -10.28
CA LYS A 117 -19.01 0.88 -11.59
C LYS A 117 -20.49 1.24 -11.60
N ALA A 118 -21.23 0.94 -10.54
CA ALA A 118 -22.63 1.30 -10.32
C ALA A 118 -22.69 2.58 -9.47
#